data_AF-A0A6M4IML8-F1
#
_entry.id   AF-A0A6M4IML8-F1
#
_cell.length_a   1.000
_cell.length_b   1.000
_cell.length_c   1.000
_cell.angle_alpha   90.00
_cell.angle_beta   90.00
_cell.angle_gamma   90.00
#
_symmetry.space_group_name_H-M   'P 1'
#
loop_
_entity.id
_entity.type
_entity.pdbx_description
1 polymer ?
#
loop_
_entity_poly.entity_id
_entity_poly.type
_entity_poly.pdbx_seq_one_letter_code
_entity_poly.pdbx_strand_id
1 'polypeptide(L)'
;MPFSLQLSHAAPASVDSPLLAIVLSQDPSLDDALRAVDTPLAGAIQRSIARRDFRGGRDETMLFVGGDTGAQRVLLVGRGSAPLTRAVARRAAAIAARQAGKLGTGAMHIVLAGANGDADASEGLALGAAAGSWAYPDLQTQPPEKDRRARLESVTVLGADTDAVRAGFAAGAAVAEGQAIAKRLGMMPGNVCTPETFVEVGRDIAARHGMTITVLGRAEMEQEKMGSFLCVAQGTPEEPRLVALEYRGGAPDQQPVVLIGKGLCFDTGGISIKPAPEMEWMKFDMSGAGGVMGAMEAIGRLKLPVNVVGIIGSTTNMPSGTAVKPGDVVRASNGKTIEIINTDAEGRLVLADLLVFAKRFNPAIAIDAATLTGAIVIGLGANAVGVFGKDQSAVDEVLAAGSAAGEPGWPLPLWDEYKEQIKSDVADLKNTGGRAAGAITAALFLQEFVDGYPWVHLDVAGTAYSQVDLGWIPKGPTGTPVGTFVEIVRARARR
;
A
#
# COMPACT_ATOMS: atom_id res chain seq x y z
N MET A 1 -0.94 -4.97 -12.91
CA MET A 1 -0.95 -3.53 -13.30
C MET A 1 -1.72 -3.35 -14.60
N PRO A 2 -2.25 -2.16 -14.93
CA PRO A 2 -3.03 -1.96 -16.16
C PRO A 2 -2.20 -1.78 -17.45
N PHE A 3 -0.87 -1.83 -17.35
CA PHE A 3 0.07 -1.61 -18.45
C PHE A 3 1.38 -2.38 -18.23
N SER A 4 2.21 -2.50 -19.27
CA SER A 4 3.54 -3.11 -19.17
C SER A 4 4.61 -2.10 -18.79
N LEU A 5 5.40 -2.40 -17.75
CA LEU A 5 6.62 -1.67 -17.42
C LEU A 5 7.83 -2.30 -18.11
N GLN A 6 8.67 -1.48 -18.75
CA GLN A 6 9.89 -1.92 -19.43
C GLN A 6 11.09 -1.05 -19.04
N LEU A 7 12.29 -1.61 -19.13
CA LEU A 7 13.56 -0.88 -19.01
C LEU A 7 14.24 -0.89 -20.37
N SER A 8 14.74 0.27 -20.80
CA SER A 8 15.53 0.41 -22.01
C SER A 8 16.79 1.23 -21.76
N HIS A 9 17.85 0.89 -22.48
CA HIS A 9 19.14 1.55 -22.45
C HIS A 9 19.34 2.50 -23.63
N ALA A 10 18.30 2.71 -24.45
CA ALA A 10 18.33 3.63 -25.56
C ALA A 10 18.52 5.08 -25.09
N ALA A 11 19.23 5.88 -25.91
CA ALA A 11 19.35 7.30 -25.67
C ALA A 11 17.98 7.99 -25.82
N PRO A 12 17.65 9.01 -25.01
CA PRO A 12 16.36 9.70 -25.10
C PRO A 12 16.04 10.27 -26.49
N ALA A 13 17.03 10.72 -27.25
CA ALA A 13 16.83 11.25 -28.61
C ALA A 13 16.60 10.17 -29.67
N SER A 14 16.89 8.90 -29.36
CA SER A 14 16.78 7.78 -30.31
C SER A 14 15.45 7.03 -30.24
N VAL A 15 14.61 7.31 -29.24
CA VAL A 15 13.32 6.63 -29.08
C VAL A 15 12.24 7.29 -29.92
N ASP A 16 11.54 6.51 -30.73
CA ASP A 16 10.25 6.89 -31.29
C ASP A 16 9.20 6.70 -30.18
N SER A 17 8.67 7.81 -29.68
CA SER A 17 7.81 7.81 -28.50
C SER A 17 6.60 8.71 -28.69
N PRO A 18 5.37 8.23 -28.43
CA PRO A 18 4.19 9.10 -28.37
C PRO A 18 4.31 10.22 -27.32
N LEU A 19 5.07 9.96 -26.25
CA LEU A 19 5.44 10.92 -25.21
C LEU A 19 6.78 10.56 -24.57
N LEU A 20 7.75 11.46 -24.61
CA LEU A 20 8.99 11.38 -23.83
C LEU A 20 8.89 12.32 -22.62
N ALA A 21 8.85 11.77 -21.42
CA ALA A 21 8.90 12.53 -20.17
C ALA A 21 10.36 12.67 -19.69
N ILE A 22 10.78 13.90 -19.42
CA ILE A 22 12.12 14.23 -18.93
C ILE A 22 11.97 14.87 -17.55
N VAL A 23 12.48 14.19 -16.53
CA VAL A 23 12.48 14.70 -15.16
C VAL A 23 13.74 15.56 -14.94
N LEU A 24 13.55 16.80 -14.50
CA LEU A 24 14.58 17.83 -14.37
C LEU A 24 14.59 18.42 -12.95
N SER A 25 15.79 18.67 -12.41
CA SER A 25 15.97 19.43 -11.17
C SER A 25 15.59 20.90 -11.33
N GLN A 26 15.49 21.61 -10.20
CA GLN A 26 15.39 23.07 -10.22
C GLN A 26 16.60 23.70 -10.90
N ASP A 27 16.35 24.81 -11.61
CA ASP A 27 17.30 25.57 -12.44
C ASP A 27 18.09 24.65 -13.39
N PRO A 28 17.39 23.89 -14.25
CA PRO A 28 18.03 22.84 -15.04
C PRO A 28 18.96 23.40 -16.11
N SER A 29 19.96 22.61 -16.48
CA SER A 29 20.75 22.80 -17.70
C SER A 29 20.59 21.57 -18.59
N LEU A 30 20.72 21.75 -19.91
CA LEU A 30 20.67 20.63 -20.85
C LEU A 30 22.08 20.03 -20.97
N ASP A 31 22.18 18.73 -20.75
CA ASP A 31 23.35 17.93 -21.14
C ASP A 31 23.30 17.58 -22.65
N ASP A 32 24.29 16.84 -23.15
CA ASP A 32 24.34 16.48 -24.58
C ASP A 32 23.17 15.58 -25.00
N ALA A 33 22.73 14.67 -24.11
CA ALA A 33 21.61 13.78 -24.40
C ALA A 33 20.29 14.56 -24.55
N LEU A 34 20.06 15.55 -23.70
CA LEU A 34 18.87 16.40 -23.78
C LEU A 34 18.97 17.46 -24.88
N ARG A 35 20.16 17.97 -25.21
CA ARG A 35 20.37 18.81 -26.40
C ARG A 35 19.98 18.07 -27.68
N ALA A 36 20.27 16.77 -27.76
CA ALA A 36 19.86 15.95 -28.90
C ALA A 36 18.32 15.82 -29.01
N VAL A 37 17.60 15.78 -27.88
CA VAL A 37 16.12 15.84 -27.85
C VAL A 37 15.60 17.23 -28.25
N ASP A 38 16.30 18.30 -27.88
CA ASP A 38 15.90 19.68 -28.18
C ASP A 38 16.17 20.10 -29.63
N THR A 39 17.04 19.37 -30.35
CA THR A 39 17.42 19.70 -31.73
C THR A 39 16.23 19.62 -32.70
N PRO A 40 15.41 18.54 -32.72
CA PRO A 40 14.16 18.52 -33.49
C PRO A 40 13.12 19.57 -33.07
N LEU A 41 13.23 20.08 -31.83
CA LEU A 41 12.38 21.16 -31.30
C LEU A 41 12.94 22.56 -31.59
N ALA A 42 13.98 22.64 -32.43
CA ALA A 42 14.69 23.86 -32.79
C ALA A 42 15.14 24.67 -31.55
N GLY A 43 15.56 24.02 -30.46
CA GLY A 43 16.05 24.70 -29.25
C GLY A 43 14.95 25.23 -28.32
N ALA A 44 13.71 24.75 -28.42
CA ALA A 44 12.59 25.26 -27.65
C ALA A 44 12.75 25.02 -26.14
N ILE A 45 13.25 23.85 -25.74
CA ILE A 45 13.49 23.52 -24.34
C ILE A 45 14.53 24.48 -23.76
N GLN A 46 15.66 24.65 -24.44
CA GLN A 46 16.71 25.56 -24.00
C GLN A 46 16.20 27.00 -23.86
N ARG A 47 15.38 27.48 -24.80
CA ARG A 47 14.77 28.82 -24.72
C ARG A 47 13.83 28.95 -23.52
N SER A 48 12.98 27.96 -23.26
CA SER A 48 12.05 27.97 -22.13
C SER A 48 12.79 27.97 -20.79
N ILE A 49 13.89 27.23 -20.68
CA ILE A 49 14.76 27.27 -19.49
C ILE A 49 15.43 28.64 -19.35
N ALA A 50 16.04 29.17 -20.43
CA ALA A 50 16.74 30.45 -20.40
C ALA A 50 15.82 31.65 -20.08
N ARG A 51 14.56 31.60 -20.54
CA ARG A 51 13.52 32.59 -20.23
C ARG A 51 12.88 32.39 -18.86
N ARG A 52 13.19 31.28 -18.19
CA ARG A 52 12.56 30.84 -16.92
C ARG A 52 11.06 30.57 -17.04
N ASP A 53 10.59 30.23 -18.25
CA ASP A 53 9.23 29.73 -18.48
C ASP A 53 9.05 28.33 -17.86
N PHE A 54 10.13 27.56 -17.79
CA PHE A 54 10.24 26.34 -16.98
C PHE A 54 11.46 26.45 -16.08
N ARG A 55 11.27 26.27 -14.77
CA ARG A 55 12.34 26.43 -13.76
C ARG A 55 12.72 25.11 -13.10
N GLY A 56 12.06 24.00 -13.44
CA GLY A 56 12.23 22.72 -12.77
C GLY A 56 11.69 22.72 -11.33
N GLY A 57 10.74 23.61 -11.04
CA GLY A 57 10.07 23.67 -9.73
C GLY A 57 9.33 22.36 -9.41
N ARG A 58 9.08 22.09 -8.13
CA ARG A 58 8.39 20.85 -7.73
C ARG A 58 7.02 20.75 -8.39
N ASP A 59 6.76 19.63 -9.06
CA ASP A 59 5.53 19.31 -9.79
C ASP A 59 5.25 20.21 -11.01
N GLU A 60 6.20 21.09 -11.38
CA GLU A 60 6.08 21.95 -12.57
C GLU A 60 6.09 21.07 -13.82
N THR A 61 5.21 21.34 -14.79
CA THR A 61 5.18 20.60 -16.05
C THR A 61 5.14 21.55 -17.24
N MET A 62 5.80 21.16 -18.34
CA MET A 62 5.73 21.87 -19.61
C MET A 62 5.73 20.87 -20.75
N LEU A 63 4.75 20.97 -21.64
CA LEU A 63 4.57 20.08 -22.78
C LEU A 63 5.00 20.79 -24.07
N PHE A 64 5.85 20.13 -24.83
CA PHE A 64 6.22 20.50 -26.19
C PHE A 64 5.64 19.49 -27.17
N VAL A 65 5.17 19.98 -28.30
CA VAL A 65 4.83 19.13 -29.44
C VAL A 65 6.11 18.85 -30.22
N GLY A 66 6.36 17.58 -30.53
CA GLY A 66 7.51 17.11 -31.29
C GLY A 66 7.49 17.57 -32.75
N GLY A 67 8.63 17.42 -33.43
CA GLY A 67 8.73 17.56 -34.88
C GLY A 67 8.48 16.24 -35.61
N ASP A 68 8.75 16.20 -36.92
CA ASP A 68 8.52 15.02 -37.78
C ASP A 68 9.41 13.80 -37.45
N THR A 69 10.42 13.98 -36.59
CA THR A 69 11.38 12.95 -36.16
C THR A 69 11.55 12.96 -34.64
N GLY A 70 11.70 11.78 -34.03
CA GLY A 70 11.89 11.61 -32.58
C GLY A 70 10.56 11.51 -31.82
N ALA A 71 10.55 11.93 -30.55
CA ALA A 71 9.34 11.86 -29.73
C ALA A 71 8.26 12.83 -30.24
N GLN A 72 7.04 12.33 -30.44
CA GLN A 72 5.89 13.13 -30.89
C GLN A 72 5.50 14.24 -29.91
N ARG A 73 5.81 14.04 -28.62
CA ARG A 73 5.59 14.99 -27.53
C ARG A 73 6.73 14.86 -26.53
N VAL A 74 7.18 15.98 -25.99
CA VAL A 74 8.18 16.03 -24.92
C VAL A 74 7.57 16.72 -23.71
N LEU A 75 7.50 16.02 -22.58
CA LEU A 75 6.99 16.55 -21.32
C LEU A 75 8.16 16.76 -20.36
N LEU A 76 8.39 18.00 -19.95
CA LEU A 76 9.27 18.30 -18.84
C LEU A 76 8.51 18.15 -17.53
N VAL A 77 9.13 17.53 -16.54
CA VAL A 77 8.61 17.43 -15.17
C VAL A 77 9.66 17.91 -14.18
N GLY A 78 9.35 18.96 -13.44
CA GLY A 78 10.22 19.54 -12.43
C GLY A 78 10.13 18.77 -11.11
N ARG A 79 11.29 18.35 -10.58
CA ARG A 79 11.38 17.68 -9.28
C ARG A 79 11.71 18.63 -8.12
N GLY A 80 11.96 19.91 -8.39
CA GLY A 80 12.39 20.90 -7.40
C GLY A 80 13.85 20.75 -6.96
N SER A 81 14.19 21.44 -5.86
CA SER A 81 15.55 21.50 -5.29
C SER A 81 15.87 20.39 -4.28
N ALA A 82 14.89 19.59 -3.87
CA ALA A 82 15.12 18.51 -2.92
C ALA A 82 16.19 17.53 -3.45
N PRO A 83 17.01 16.92 -2.59
CA PRO A 83 17.91 15.84 -3.00
C PRO A 83 17.14 14.75 -3.76
N LEU A 84 17.78 14.17 -4.77
CA LEU A 84 17.19 13.05 -5.49
C LEU A 84 17.04 11.87 -4.53
N THR A 85 15.82 11.37 -4.40
CA THR A 85 15.49 10.15 -3.67
C THR A 85 14.49 9.34 -4.48
N ARG A 86 14.33 8.06 -4.15
CA ARG A 86 13.27 7.20 -4.70
C ARG A 86 11.89 7.87 -4.65
N ALA A 87 11.55 8.54 -3.55
CA ALA A 87 10.26 9.23 -3.39
C ALA A 87 10.10 10.43 -4.34
N VAL A 88 11.16 11.20 -4.57
CA VAL A 88 11.17 12.32 -5.51
C VAL A 88 10.99 11.82 -6.96
N ALA A 89 11.72 10.76 -7.35
CA ALA A 89 11.57 10.15 -8.67
C ALA A 89 10.17 9.55 -8.86
N ARG A 90 9.63 8.87 -7.84
CA ARG A 90 8.25 8.34 -7.82
C ARG A 90 7.21 9.41 -8.06
N ARG A 91 7.31 10.55 -7.37
CA ARG A 91 6.36 11.66 -7.54
C ARG A 91 6.39 12.23 -8.96
N ALA A 92 7.58 12.48 -9.50
CA ALA A 92 7.75 13.00 -10.86
C ALA A 92 7.20 12.04 -11.92
N ALA A 93 7.50 10.75 -11.81
CA ALA A 93 6.99 9.74 -12.75
C ALA A 93 5.46 9.54 -12.65
N ALA A 94 4.88 9.68 -11.46
CA ALA A 94 3.42 9.65 -11.31
C ALA A 94 2.76 10.82 -12.02
N ILE A 95 3.33 12.02 -11.93
CA ILE A 95 2.84 13.20 -12.65
C ILE A 95 2.95 12.98 -14.17
N ALA A 96 4.08 12.48 -14.66
CA ALA A 96 4.28 12.17 -16.07
C ALA A 96 3.24 11.17 -16.61
N ALA A 97 3.06 10.05 -15.91
CA ALA A 97 2.09 9.02 -16.27
C ALA A 97 0.64 9.53 -16.29
N ARG A 98 0.25 10.39 -15.33
CA ARG A 98 -1.07 11.04 -15.34
C ARG A 98 -1.26 11.92 -16.56
N GLN A 99 -0.24 12.69 -16.94
CA GLN A 99 -0.31 13.53 -18.13
C GLN A 99 -0.38 12.67 -19.40
N ALA A 100 0.38 11.57 -19.48
CA ALA A 100 0.29 10.60 -20.57
C ALA A 100 -1.13 10.03 -20.73
N GLY A 101 -1.74 9.59 -19.62
CA GLY A 101 -3.12 9.09 -19.61
C GLY A 101 -4.15 10.17 -20.01
N LYS A 102 -3.98 11.41 -19.54
CA LYS A 102 -4.84 12.53 -19.95
C LYS A 102 -4.70 12.81 -21.44
N LEU A 103 -3.49 12.83 -21.98
CA LEU A 103 -3.24 13.09 -23.41
C LEU A 103 -3.67 11.92 -24.30
N GLY A 104 -3.82 10.72 -23.74
CA GLY A 104 -4.22 9.53 -24.48
C GLY A 104 -3.10 8.98 -25.36
N THR A 105 -1.87 8.92 -24.83
CA THR A 105 -0.68 8.68 -25.65
C THR A 105 -0.46 7.22 -26.04
N GLY A 106 -1.14 6.27 -25.40
CA GLY A 106 -0.93 4.83 -25.62
C GLY A 106 0.36 4.31 -24.95
N ALA A 107 1.48 4.99 -25.19
CA ALA A 107 2.78 4.67 -24.62
C ALA A 107 3.51 5.92 -24.11
N MET A 108 4.50 5.71 -23.24
CA MET A 108 5.39 6.75 -22.74
C MET A 108 6.80 6.20 -22.50
N HIS A 109 7.82 7.00 -22.81
CA HIS A 109 9.18 6.82 -22.30
C HIS A 109 9.45 7.85 -21.20
N ILE A 110 10.20 7.49 -20.17
CA ILE A 110 10.57 8.40 -19.10
C ILE A 110 12.05 8.29 -18.74
N VAL A 111 12.71 9.43 -18.55
CA VAL A 111 14.12 9.52 -18.17
C VAL A 111 14.32 10.55 -17.06
N LEU A 112 15.24 10.27 -16.13
CA LEU A 112 15.73 11.25 -15.18
C LEU A 112 17.05 11.84 -15.68
N ALA A 113 17.05 13.16 -15.93
CA ALA A 113 18.22 13.87 -16.40
C ALA A 113 19.36 13.86 -15.36
N GLY A 114 20.59 13.59 -15.81
CA GLY A 114 21.79 13.61 -14.95
C GLY A 114 21.90 12.48 -13.92
N ALA A 115 20.95 11.53 -13.87
CA ALA A 115 20.94 10.43 -12.90
C ALA A 115 20.32 9.14 -13.48
N ASN A 116 20.56 8.88 -14.77
CA ASN A 116 20.08 7.68 -15.45
C ASN A 116 20.80 6.38 -15.01
N GLY A 117 21.91 6.48 -14.28
CA GLY A 117 22.65 5.36 -13.70
C GLY A 117 22.27 5.02 -12.25
N ASP A 118 21.34 5.76 -11.64
CA ASP A 118 20.98 5.63 -10.23
C ASP A 118 19.88 4.58 -10.01
N ALA A 119 20.12 3.63 -9.11
CA ALA A 119 19.19 2.52 -8.85
C ALA A 119 17.90 2.97 -8.16
N ASP A 120 17.99 3.88 -7.19
CA ASP A 120 16.83 4.41 -6.44
C ASP A 120 15.94 5.27 -7.35
N ALA A 121 16.55 6.00 -8.28
CA ALA A 121 15.85 6.71 -9.33
C ALA A 121 15.11 5.74 -10.24
N SER A 122 15.76 4.70 -10.74
CA SER A 122 15.16 3.66 -11.59
C SER A 122 13.95 3.01 -10.90
N GLU A 123 14.11 2.64 -9.63
CA GLU A 123 13.04 2.11 -8.78
C GLU A 123 11.89 3.10 -8.63
N GLY A 124 12.20 4.35 -8.29
CA GLY A 124 11.23 5.42 -8.11
C GLY A 124 10.44 5.69 -9.40
N LEU A 125 11.10 5.76 -10.56
CA LEU A 125 10.44 5.99 -11.84
C LEU A 125 9.42 4.88 -12.18
N ALA A 126 9.81 3.61 -12.00
CA ALA A 126 8.91 2.47 -12.23
C ALA A 126 7.68 2.51 -11.29
N LEU A 127 7.92 2.74 -10.00
CA LEU A 127 6.86 2.90 -8.98
C LEU A 127 5.91 4.05 -9.30
N GLY A 128 6.47 5.21 -9.67
CA GLY A 128 5.72 6.41 -9.94
C GLY A 128 4.85 6.27 -11.18
N ALA A 129 5.41 5.72 -12.26
CA ALA A 129 4.66 5.45 -13.47
C ALA A 129 3.40 4.61 -13.19
N ALA A 130 3.54 3.56 -12.37
CA ALA A 130 2.40 2.74 -11.96
C ALA A 130 1.39 3.50 -11.10
N ALA A 131 1.87 4.28 -10.12
CA ALA A 131 1.00 5.06 -9.25
C ALA A 131 0.18 6.11 -10.01
N GLY A 132 0.80 6.81 -10.97
CA GLY A 132 0.15 7.84 -11.78
C GLY A 132 -0.82 7.29 -12.82
N SER A 133 -0.59 6.06 -13.30
CA SER A 133 -1.48 5.41 -14.28
C SER A 133 -2.65 4.65 -13.64
N TRP A 134 -2.78 4.70 -12.31
CA TRP A 134 -3.81 3.98 -11.60
C TRP A 134 -5.22 4.42 -12.05
N ALA A 135 -6.01 3.44 -12.46
CA ALA A 135 -7.42 3.60 -12.79
C ALA A 135 -8.18 2.31 -12.48
N TYR A 136 -9.47 2.43 -12.17
CA TYR A 136 -10.37 1.30 -11.97
C TYR A 136 -11.67 1.52 -12.77
N PRO A 137 -11.66 1.25 -14.09
CA PRO A 137 -12.81 1.44 -14.96
C PRO A 137 -13.73 0.20 -15.04
N ASP A 138 -13.44 -0.86 -14.30
CA ASP A 138 -14.00 -2.21 -14.48
C ASP A 138 -15.52 -2.28 -14.38
N LEU A 139 -16.12 -1.41 -13.54
CA LEU A 139 -17.58 -1.34 -13.35
C LEU A 139 -18.23 -0.19 -14.15
N GLN A 140 -17.46 0.54 -14.95
CA GLN A 140 -17.97 1.64 -15.77
C GLN A 140 -18.31 1.14 -17.18
N THR A 141 -19.47 1.55 -17.69
CA THR A 141 -19.76 1.43 -19.12
C THR A 141 -18.71 2.21 -19.91
N GLN A 142 -18.06 1.54 -20.86
CA GLN A 142 -17.05 2.19 -21.67
C GLN A 142 -17.69 3.27 -22.58
N PRO A 143 -17.08 4.45 -22.72
CA PRO A 143 -17.60 5.47 -23.63
C PRO A 143 -17.58 4.97 -25.09
N PRO A 144 -18.32 5.62 -26.01
CA PRO A 144 -18.24 5.31 -27.43
C PRO A 144 -16.80 5.36 -27.95
N GLU A 145 -16.45 4.49 -28.90
CA GLU A 145 -15.07 4.34 -29.39
C GLU A 145 -14.47 5.67 -29.88
N LYS A 146 -15.25 6.48 -30.60
CA LYS A 146 -14.85 7.81 -31.10
C LYS A 146 -14.45 8.81 -30.00
N ASP A 147 -14.92 8.60 -28.78
CA ASP A 147 -14.67 9.49 -27.63
C ASP A 147 -13.58 8.91 -26.70
N ARG A 148 -13.05 7.71 -27.00
CA ARG A 148 -11.99 7.07 -26.21
C ARG A 148 -10.64 7.68 -26.53
N ARG A 149 -9.95 8.10 -25.48
CA ARG A 149 -8.49 8.32 -25.54
C ARG A 149 -7.78 6.98 -25.40
N ALA A 150 -6.65 6.80 -26.10
CA ALA A 150 -5.85 5.59 -25.93
C ALA A 150 -5.36 5.51 -24.48
N ARG A 151 -5.63 4.39 -23.82
CA ARG A 151 -5.14 4.17 -22.45
C ARG A 151 -3.63 4.00 -22.50
N LEU A 152 -2.95 4.35 -21.41
CA LEU A 152 -1.53 4.06 -21.30
C LEU A 152 -1.37 2.55 -21.13
N GLU A 153 -0.80 1.89 -22.13
CA GLU A 153 -0.61 0.44 -22.23
C GLU A 153 0.86 0.04 -22.00
N SER A 154 1.80 0.95 -22.21
CA SER A 154 3.22 0.72 -21.93
C SER A 154 3.92 1.96 -21.38
N VAL A 155 4.83 1.71 -20.42
CA VAL A 155 5.77 2.72 -19.95
C VAL A 155 7.17 2.13 -19.94
N THR A 156 8.09 2.81 -20.60
CA THR A 156 9.50 2.43 -20.67
C THR A 156 10.35 3.41 -19.88
N VAL A 157 11.01 2.93 -18.83
CA VAL A 157 12.02 3.68 -18.10
C VAL A 157 13.33 3.61 -18.89
N LEU A 158 13.93 4.78 -19.15
CA LEU A 158 15.24 4.89 -19.79
C LEU A 158 16.31 5.01 -18.70
N GLY A 159 17.26 4.09 -18.70
CA GLY A 159 18.34 4.03 -17.70
C GLY A 159 19.62 3.43 -18.26
N ALA A 160 20.74 3.65 -17.60
CA ALA A 160 22.02 3.09 -17.99
C ALA A 160 22.00 1.54 -17.97
N ASP A 161 22.83 0.94 -18.83
CA ASP A 161 23.01 -0.52 -18.89
C ASP A 161 23.92 -0.99 -17.75
N THR A 162 23.36 -1.04 -16.54
CA THR A 162 24.06 -1.52 -15.34
C THR A 162 23.18 -2.46 -14.52
N ASP A 163 23.81 -3.37 -13.77
CA ASP A 163 23.08 -4.29 -12.90
C ASP A 163 22.34 -3.55 -11.78
N ALA A 164 22.88 -2.45 -11.29
CA ALA A 164 22.23 -1.61 -10.28
C ALA A 164 20.93 -1.00 -10.81
N VAL A 165 20.92 -0.46 -12.03
CA VAL A 165 19.71 0.11 -12.66
C VAL A 165 18.68 -0.98 -12.96
N ARG A 166 19.11 -2.15 -13.44
CA ARG A 166 18.24 -3.33 -13.63
C ARG A 166 17.59 -3.77 -12.32
N ALA A 167 18.38 -3.88 -11.26
CA ALA A 167 17.89 -4.27 -9.94
C ALA A 167 16.89 -3.24 -9.39
N GLY A 168 17.20 -1.94 -9.48
CA GLY A 168 16.29 -0.87 -9.09
C GLY A 168 14.98 -0.88 -9.89
N PHE A 169 15.05 -1.05 -11.20
CA PHE A 169 13.85 -1.17 -12.03
C PHE A 169 12.99 -2.39 -11.63
N ALA A 170 13.61 -3.56 -11.48
CA ALA A 170 12.91 -4.79 -11.07
C ALA A 170 12.28 -4.63 -9.67
N ALA A 171 12.99 -3.99 -8.75
CA ALA A 171 12.51 -3.60 -7.43
C ALA A 171 11.25 -2.73 -7.51
N GLY A 172 11.27 -1.69 -8.34
CA GLY A 172 10.14 -0.79 -8.51
C GLY A 172 8.95 -1.44 -9.19
N ALA A 173 9.17 -2.23 -10.23
CA ALA A 173 8.12 -2.97 -10.93
C ALA A 173 7.43 -4.01 -10.02
N ALA A 174 8.18 -4.71 -9.16
CA ALA A 174 7.60 -5.68 -8.23
C ALA A 174 6.70 -5.02 -7.18
N VAL A 175 7.17 -3.94 -6.56
CA VAL A 175 6.38 -3.19 -5.55
C VAL A 175 5.18 -2.50 -6.21
N ALA A 176 5.33 -2.01 -7.43
CA ALA A 176 4.22 -1.44 -8.21
C ALA A 176 3.10 -2.46 -8.48
N GLU A 177 3.45 -3.72 -8.79
CA GLU A 177 2.45 -4.79 -8.94
C GLU A 177 1.74 -5.08 -7.63
N GLY A 178 2.48 -5.18 -6.53
CA GLY A 178 1.90 -5.34 -5.19
C GLY A 178 0.93 -4.21 -4.82
N GLN A 179 1.32 -2.95 -5.07
CA GLN A 179 0.45 -1.79 -4.85
C GLN A 179 -0.77 -1.81 -5.77
N ALA A 180 -0.66 -2.31 -7.00
CA ALA A 180 -1.80 -2.44 -7.90
C ALA A 180 -2.82 -3.46 -7.39
N ILE A 181 -2.37 -4.59 -6.81
CA ILE A 181 -3.25 -5.56 -6.14
C ILE A 181 -3.96 -4.92 -4.95
N ALA A 182 -3.21 -4.29 -4.04
CA ALA A 182 -3.77 -3.65 -2.85
C ALA A 182 -4.81 -2.57 -3.22
N LYS A 183 -4.50 -1.72 -4.22
CA LYS A 183 -5.40 -0.70 -4.71
C LYS A 183 -6.64 -1.27 -5.41
N ARG A 184 -6.51 -2.37 -6.15
CA ARG A 184 -7.65 -3.03 -6.81
C ARG A 184 -8.61 -3.58 -5.77
N LEU A 185 -8.09 -4.29 -4.77
CA LEU A 185 -8.85 -4.81 -3.64
C LEU A 185 -9.59 -3.68 -2.91
N GLY A 186 -8.92 -2.59 -2.55
CA GLY A 186 -9.58 -1.46 -1.88
C GLY A 186 -10.57 -0.68 -2.74
N MET A 187 -10.38 -0.65 -4.07
CA MET A 187 -11.29 0.09 -4.95
C MET A 187 -12.57 -0.69 -5.27
N MET A 188 -12.53 -2.02 -5.26
CA MET A 188 -13.72 -2.86 -5.44
C MET A 188 -14.77 -2.51 -4.37
N PRO A 189 -16.06 -2.40 -4.74
CA PRO A 189 -17.12 -2.16 -3.76
C PRO A 189 -17.35 -3.41 -2.89
N GLY A 190 -17.90 -3.23 -1.68
CA GLY A 190 -18.07 -4.33 -0.71
C GLY A 190 -18.96 -5.49 -1.17
N ASN A 191 -19.80 -5.28 -2.19
CA ASN A 191 -20.59 -6.36 -2.81
C ASN A 191 -19.81 -7.17 -3.86
N VAL A 192 -18.57 -6.78 -4.18
CA VAL A 192 -17.68 -7.45 -5.14
C VAL A 192 -16.42 -7.96 -4.43
N CYS A 193 -15.80 -7.14 -3.57
CA CYS A 193 -14.67 -7.58 -2.75
C CYS A 193 -15.19 -8.27 -1.49
N THR A 194 -15.22 -9.59 -1.51
CA THR A 194 -15.70 -10.45 -0.41
C THR A 194 -14.53 -11.18 0.24
N PRO A 195 -14.72 -11.87 1.38
CA PRO A 195 -13.67 -12.72 1.96
C PRO A 195 -13.12 -13.77 0.99
N GLU A 196 -13.96 -14.30 0.09
CA GLU A 196 -13.52 -15.26 -0.93
C GLU A 196 -12.60 -14.61 -1.98
N THR A 197 -12.76 -13.32 -2.27
CA THR A 197 -11.85 -12.58 -3.15
C THR A 197 -10.39 -12.66 -2.64
N PHE A 198 -10.18 -12.62 -1.32
CA PHE A 198 -8.84 -12.78 -0.75
C PHE A 198 -8.31 -14.21 -0.89
N VAL A 199 -9.18 -15.22 -0.83
CA VAL A 199 -8.79 -16.61 -1.07
C VAL A 199 -8.33 -16.78 -2.51
N GLU A 200 -9.09 -16.25 -3.48
CA GLU A 200 -8.76 -16.30 -4.90
C GLU A 200 -7.42 -15.60 -5.20
N VAL A 201 -7.25 -14.37 -4.71
CA VAL A 201 -5.99 -13.62 -4.88
C VAL A 201 -4.82 -14.32 -4.20
N GLY A 202 -5.03 -14.86 -2.99
CA GLY A 202 -3.99 -15.61 -2.28
C GLY A 202 -3.57 -16.88 -3.03
N ARG A 203 -4.53 -17.64 -3.57
CA ARG A 203 -4.25 -18.84 -4.38
C ARG A 203 -3.47 -18.51 -5.64
N ASP A 204 -3.83 -17.43 -6.33
CA ASP A 204 -3.10 -16.95 -7.52
C ASP A 204 -1.64 -16.56 -7.18
N ILE A 205 -1.43 -15.75 -6.14
CA ILE A 205 -0.10 -15.38 -5.66
C ILE A 205 0.72 -16.63 -5.30
N ALA A 206 0.11 -17.55 -4.55
CA ALA A 206 0.76 -18.78 -4.14
C ALA A 206 1.19 -19.64 -5.33
N ALA A 207 0.32 -19.81 -6.33
CA ALA A 207 0.62 -20.56 -7.54
C ALA A 207 1.76 -19.94 -8.35
N ARG A 208 1.78 -18.60 -8.50
CA ARG A 208 2.80 -17.90 -9.30
C ARG A 208 4.18 -17.91 -8.67
N HIS A 209 4.27 -17.93 -7.35
CA HIS A 209 5.54 -17.81 -6.62
C HIS A 209 5.93 -19.05 -5.80
N GLY A 210 5.16 -20.13 -5.89
CA GLY A 210 5.42 -21.38 -5.17
C GLY A 210 5.28 -21.24 -3.65
N MET A 211 4.33 -20.43 -3.18
CA MET A 211 4.07 -20.27 -1.75
C MET A 211 3.08 -21.33 -1.25
N THR A 212 3.17 -21.68 0.04
CA THR A 212 2.12 -22.48 0.68
C THR A 212 0.97 -21.57 1.07
N ILE A 213 -0.27 -22.02 0.88
CA ILE A 213 -1.48 -21.31 1.32
C ILE A 213 -2.28 -22.17 2.29
N THR A 214 -2.67 -21.58 3.43
CA THR A 214 -3.65 -22.14 4.36
C THR A 214 -4.88 -21.24 4.38
N VAL A 215 -6.06 -21.83 4.31
CA VAL A 215 -7.35 -21.11 4.33
C VAL A 215 -8.23 -21.72 5.41
N LEU A 216 -8.72 -20.91 6.34
CA LEU A 216 -9.70 -21.31 7.34
C LEU A 216 -11.03 -20.63 7.04
N GLY A 217 -12.12 -21.39 7.06
CA GLY A 217 -13.48 -20.90 7.13
C GLY A 217 -13.99 -20.85 8.57
N ARG A 218 -15.30 -20.63 8.71
CA ARG A 218 -15.98 -20.54 10.01
C ARG A 218 -15.78 -21.80 10.84
N ALA A 219 -15.96 -22.99 10.25
CA ALA A 219 -15.85 -24.26 10.96
C ALA A 219 -14.43 -24.49 11.52
N GLU A 220 -13.39 -24.16 10.75
CA GLU A 220 -12.00 -24.26 11.22
C GLU A 220 -11.68 -23.19 12.27
N MET A 221 -12.18 -21.95 12.11
CA MET A 221 -12.04 -20.90 13.12
C MET A 221 -12.72 -21.25 14.45
N GLU A 222 -13.86 -21.95 14.42
CA GLU A 222 -14.54 -22.45 15.62
C GLU A 222 -13.68 -23.49 16.35
N GLN A 223 -13.01 -24.37 15.60
CA GLN A 223 -12.06 -25.36 16.17
C GLN A 223 -10.83 -24.68 16.78
N GLU A 224 -10.35 -23.61 16.14
CA GLU A 224 -9.27 -22.74 16.65
C GLU A 224 -9.74 -21.80 17.77
N LYS A 225 -11.03 -21.86 18.17
CA LYS A 225 -11.65 -21.05 19.23
C LYS A 225 -11.51 -19.54 18.99
N MET A 226 -11.58 -19.10 17.75
CA MET A 226 -11.46 -17.68 17.35
C MET A 226 -12.74 -16.90 17.63
N GLY A 227 -13.23 -16.92 18.88
CA GLY A 227 -14.50 -16.30 19.26
C GLY A 227 -14.49 -14.77 19.17
N SER A 228 -13.32 -14.13 19.21
CA SER A 228 -13.20 -12.68 19.03
C SER A 228 -13.42 -12.30 17.57
N PHE A 229 -12.83 -13.05 16.62
CA PHE A 229 -13.11 -12.86 15.19
C PHE A 229 -14.55 -13.27 14.86
N LEU A 230 -14.99 -14.47 15.24
CA LEU A 230 -16.29 -15.02 14.85
C LEU A 230 -17.48 -14.16 15.33
N CYS A 231 -17.35 -13.44 16.44
CA CYS A 231 -18.39 -12.52 16.89
C CYS A 231 -18.61 -11.31 15.97
N VAL A 232 -17.59 -10.91 15.20
CA VAL A 232 -17.75 -9.89 14.16
C VAL A 232 -18.44 -10.49 12.94
N ALA A 233 -18.04 -11.72 12.57
CA ALA A 233 -18.52 -12.40 11.37
C ALA A 233 -19.94 -12.99 11.47
N GLN A 234 -20.53 -13.10 12.66
CA GLN A 234 -21.89 -13.66 12.83
C GLN A 234 -23.00 -12.73 12.34
N GLY A 235 -22.70 -11.45 12.07
CA GLY A 235 -23.66 -10.47 11.58
C GLY A 235 -24.04 -10.66 10.10
N THR A 236 -23.26 -11.43 9.33
CA THR A 236 -23.42 -11.63 7.89
C THR A 236 -23.54 -13.13 7.57
N PRO A 237 -24.32 -13.53 6.54
CA PRO A 237 -24.31 -14.89 6.03
C PRO A 237 -23.04 -15.21 5.21
N GLU A 238 -22.25 -14.18 4.88
CA GLU A 238 -20.99 -14.35 4.19
C GLU A 238 -19.97 -15.11 5.04
N GLU A 239 -19.26 -16.03 4.41
CA GLU A 239 -18.33 -16.92 5.09
C GLU A 239 -17.02 -16.17 5.41
N PRO A 240 -16.60 -16.06 6.69
CA PRO A 240 -15.35 -15.42 7.04
C PRO A 240 -14.16 -16.26 6.56
N ARG A 241 -13.05 -15.58 6.27
CA ARG A 241 -11.82 -16.21 5.78
C ARG A 241 -10.62 -15.74 6.57
N LEU A 242 -9.79 -16.68 7.03
CA LEU A 242 -8.39 -16.41 7.35
C LEU A 242 -7.55 -17.05 6.26
N VAL A 243 -6.66 -16.25 5.66
CA VAL A 243 -5.71 -16.72 4.65
C VAL A 243 -4.30 -16.49 5.17
N ALA A 244 -3.49 -17.54 5.19
CA ALA A 244 -2.07 -17.48 5.52
C ALA A 244 -1.23 -17.95 4.32
N LEU A 245 -0.34 -17.09 3.83
CA LEU A 245 0.61 -17.36 2.76
C LEU A 245 2.02 -17.51 3.36
N GLU A 246 2.69 -18.63 3.13
CA GLU A 246 4.08 -18.85 3.56
C GLU A 246 5.02 -18.80 2.35
N TYR A 247 5.93 -17.83 2.36
CA TYR A 247 7.05 -17.72 1.44
C TYR A 247 8.33 -18.15 2.15
N ARG A 248 9.01 -19.17 1.60
CA ARG A 248 10.23 -19.77 2.18
C ARG A 248 11.47 -19.40 1.38
N GLY A 249 11.85 -18.13 1.44
CA GLY A 249 13.03 -17.61 0.74
C GLY A 249 14.34 -17.74 1.50
N GLY A 250 14.29 -17.89 2.83
CA GLY A 250 15.46 -17.98 3.69
C GLY A 250 15.88 -19.42 4.02
N ALA A 251 16.74 -19.56 5.03
CA ALA A 251 17.10 -20.88 5.55
C ALA A 251 15.86 -21.58 6.17
N PRO A 252 15.75 -22.93 6.12
CA PRO A 252 14.56 -23.64 6.61
C PRO A 252 14.17 -23.38 8.07
N ASP A 253 15.14 -23.08 8.92
CA ASP A 253 15.00 -22.78 10.35
C ASP A 253 14.98 -21.28 10.68
N GLN A 254 15.13 -20.41 9.67
CA GLN A 254 15.06 -18.97 9.87
C GLN A 254 13.64 -18.58 10.31
N GLN A 255 13.53 -17.94 11.47
CA GLN A 255 12.27 -17.37 11.95
C GLN A 255 11.73 -16.34 10.95
N PRO A 256 10.42 -16.40 10.60
CA PRO A 256 9.87 -15.55 9.55
C PRO A 256 9.58 -14.12 10.05
N VAL A 257 9.55 -13.19 9.10
CA VAL A 257 8.78 -11.94 9.26
C VAL A 257 7.31 -12.25 9.04
N VAL A 258 6.45 -11.91 9.99
CA VAL A 258 5.00 -12.13 9.87
C VAL A 258 4.29 -10.81 9.61
N LEU A 259 3.53 -10.73 8.54
CA LEU A 259 2.74 -9.58 8.13
C LEU A 259 1.26 -9.88 8.34
N ILE A 260 0.53 -9.04 9.07
CA ILE A 260 -0.86 -9.31 9.46
C ILE A 260 -1.77 -8.16 8.98
N GLY A 261 -2.91 -8.48 8.37
CA GLY A 261 -3.79 -7.47 7.77
C GLY A 261 -5.24 -7.58 8.21
N LYS A 262 -5.82 -6.47 8.70
CA LYS A 262 -7.28 -6.29 8.86
C LYS A 262 -7.96 -6.32 7.49
N GLY A 263 -8.96 -7.18 7.31
CA GLY A 263 -9.64 -7.43 6.03
C GLY A 263 -11.16 -7.23 6.05
N LEU A 264 -11.68 -6.16 6.65
CA LEU A 264 -13.11 -5.90 6.67
C LEU A 264 -13.58 -5.42 5.28
N CYS A 265 -14.28 -6.28 4.55
CA CYS A 265 -14.74 -6.00 3.18
C CYS A 265 -15.72 -4.83 3.11
N PHE A 266 -16.52 -4.68 4.17
CA PHE A 266 -17.30 -3.49 4.44
C PHE A 266 -17.56 -3.39 5.94
N ASP A 267 -17.56 -2.16 6.46
CA ASP A 267 -17.81 -1.90 7.87
C ASP A 267 -18.95 -0.90 8.05
N THR A 268 -20.11 -1.42 8.48
CA THR A 268 -21.27 -0.59 8.83
C THR A 268 -21.20 -0.08 10.28
N GLY A 269 -20.29 -0.62 11.09
CA GLY A 269 -20.27 -0.52 12.54
C GLY A 269 -21.14 -1.56 13.28
N GLY A 270 -21.90 -2.39 12.56
CA GLY A 270 -22.77 -3.39 13.17
C GLY A 270 -23.98 -2.76 13.87
N ILE A 271 -24.32 -3.23 15.07
CA ILE A 271 -25.41 -2.66 15.88
C ILE A 271 -25.10 -1.22 16.30
N SER A 272 -23.84 -0.92 16.60
CA SER A 272 -23.29 0.43 16.77
C SER A 272 -23.10 1.14 15.43
N ILE A 273 -24.18 1.28 14.67
CA ILE A 273 -24.17 1.75 13.28
C ILE A 273 -23.45 3.09 13.10
N LYS A 274 -22.59 3.17 12.08
CA LYS A 274 -21.98 4.44 11.64
C LYS A 274 -23.04 5.39 11.08
N PRO A 275 -22.81 6.72 11.15
CA PRO A 275 -23.62 7.68 10.40
C PRO A 275 -23.58 7.42 8.89
N ALA A 276 -24.64 7.79 8.18
CA ALA A 276 -24.74 7.60 6.73
C ALA A 276 -23.67 8.36 5.90
N PRO A 277 -23.29 9.61 6.23
CA PRO A 277 -22.24 10.31 5.48
C PRO A 277 -20.92 9.55 5.52
N GLU A 278 -20.30 9.40 4.34
CA GLU A 278 -18.99 8.78 4.15
C GLU A 278 -18.92 7.28 4.44
N MET A 279 -20.04 6.62 4.75
CA MET A 279 -20.07 5.17 4.96
C MET A 279 -19.63 4.39 3.70
N GLU A 280 -19.78 4.96 2.50
CA GLU A 280 -19.29 4.36 1.25
C GLU A 280 -17.76 4.18 1.21
N TRP A 281 -17.01 4.91 2.03
CA TRP A 281 -15.56 4.75 2.19
C TRP A 281 -15.19 3.52 3.01
N MET A 282 -16.13 2.88 3.71
CA MET A 282 -15.85 1.70 4.53
C MET A 282 -15.54 0.44 3.72
N LYS A 283 -15.63 0.50 2.39
CA LYS A 283 -15.02 -0.52 1.51
C LYS A 283 -13.48 -0.56 1.60
N PHE A 284 -12.85 0.52 2.08
CA PHE A 284 -11.40 0.58 2.28
C PHE A 284 -10.97 -0.08 3.61
N ASP A 285 -11.89 -0.61 4.41
CA ASP A 285 -11.60 -1.15 5.74
C ASP A 285 -10.88 -2.51 5.74
N MET A 286 -10.50 -2.95 4.55
CA MET A 286 -9.66 -4.12 4.28
C MET A 286 -8.25 -3.74 3.81
N SER A 287 -7.87 -2.47 3.85
CA SER A 287 -6.61 -2.00 3.25
C SER A 287 -5.36 -2.63 3.88
N GLY A 288 -5.43 -3.03 5.15
CA GLY A 288 -4.38 -3.81 5.81
C GLY A 288 -4.17 -5.17 5.14
N ALA A 289 -5.25 -5.93 4.92
CA ALA A 289 -5.22 -7.20 4.19
C ALA A 289 -4.78 -7.03 2.73
N GLY A 290 -5.25 -5.97 2.06
CA GLY A 290 -4.77 -5.60 0.72
C GLY A 290 -3.27 -5.34 0.70
N GLY A 291 -2.74 -4.67 1.73
CA GLY A 291 -1.32 -4.44 1.95
C GLY A 291 -0.51 -5.73 2.08
N VAL A 292 -0.99 -6.69 2.87
CA VAL A 292 -0.35 -8.01 3.02
C VAL A 292 -0.32 -8.75 1.68
N MET A 293 -1.44 -8.83 0.97
CA MET A 293 -1.48 -9.50 -0.35
C MET A 293 -0.52 -8.85 -1.36
N GLY A 294 -0.52 -7.52 -1.41
CA GLY A 294 0.39 -6.77 -2.28
C GLY A 294 1.86 -6.98 -1.89
N ALA A 295 2.18 -7.04 -0.59
CA ALA A 295 3.54 -7.31 -0.13
C ALA A 295 4.00 -8.73 -0.49
N MET A 296 3.17 -9.75 -0.28
CA MET A 296 3.50 -11.13 -0.64
C MET A 296 3.76 -11.28 -2.14
N GLU A 297 2.96 -10.62 -3.00
CA GLU A 297 3.21 -10.55 -4.44
C GLU A 297 4.59 -9.96 -4.75
N ALA A 298 4.92 -8.81 -4.17
CA ALA A 298 6.18 -8.13 -4.43
C ALA A 298 7.38 -8.95 -3.92
N ILE A 299 7.27 -9.56 -2.75
CA ILE A 299 8.30 -10.41 -2.14
C ILE A 299 8.58 -11.64 -3.01
N GLY A 300 7.53 -12.33 -3.49
CA GLY A 300 7.66 -13.47 -4.40
C GLY A 300 8.36 -13.11 -5.70
N ARG A 301 8.00 -11.97 -6.31
CA ARG A 301 8.66 -11.44 -7.52
C ARG A 301 10.15 -11.16 -7.31
N LEU A 302 10.48 -10.57 -6.16
CA LEU A 302 11.86 -10.19 -5.83
C LEU A 302 12.72 -11.37 -5.38
N LYS A 303 12.09 -12.51 -5.06
CA LYS A 303 12.76 -13.70 -4.55
C LYS A 303 13.67 -13.36 -3.36
N LEU A 304 13.16 -12.57 -2.41
CA LEU A 304 13.94 -12.12 -1.27
C LEU A 304 14.40 -13.32 -0.43
N PRO A 305 15.65 -13.35 0.07
CA PRO A 305 16.19 -14.50 0.81
C PRO A 305 15.76 -14.51 2.29
N VAL A 306 14.47 -14.32 2.56
CA VAL A 306 13.89 -14.23 3.92
C VAL A 306 12.59 -15.03 3.97
N ASN A 307 12.38 -15.79 5.05
CA ASN A 307 11.09 -16.42 5.30
C ASN A 307 10.04 -15.36 5.68
N VAL A 308 8.89 -15.38 5.02
CA VAL A 308 7.80 -14.42 5.27
C VAL A 308 6.47 -15.17 5.34
N VAL A 309 5.64 -14.81 6.33
CA VAL A 309 4.26 -15.28 6.42
C VAL A 309 3.31 -14.09 6.34
N GLY A 310 2.42 -14.07 5.35
CA GLY A 310 1.35 -13.08 5.25
C GLY A 310 0.04 -13.67 5.76
N ILE A 311 -0.58 -13.06 6.77
CA ILE A 311 -1.84 -13.48 7.40
C ILE A 311 -2.87 -12.39 7.22
N ILE A 312 -4.06 -12.73 6.74
CA ILE A 312 -5.19 -11.81 6.69
C ILE A 312 -6.43 -12.47 7.30
N GLY A 313 -7.25 -11.66 7.96
CA GLY A 313 -8.57 -12.07 8.44
C GLY A 313 -9.63 -11.19 7.78
N SER A 314 -10.56 -11.80 7.06
CA SER A 314 -11.58 -11.12 6.28
C SER A 314 -12.99 -11.56 6.62
N THR A 315 -13.87 -10.56 6.75
CA THR A 315 -15.31 -10.67 6.97
C THR A 315 -15.97 -9.34 6.62
N THR A 316 -17.28 -9.26 6.76
CA THR A 316 -18.06 -8.01 6.66
C THR A 316 -18.75 -7.74 8.01
N ASN A 317 -18.69 -6.51 8.51
CA ASN A 317 -19.39 -6.11 9.75
C ASN A 317 -20.76 -5.51 9.41
N MET A 318 -21.84 -6.23 9.73
CA MET A 318 -23.21 -5.89 9.36
C MET A 318 -24.16 -5.92 10.57
N PRO A 319 -25.13 -4.99 10.67
CA PRO A 319 -26.25 -5.18 11.58
C PRO A 319 -27.14 -6.32 11.09
N SER A 320 -27.55 -7.21 11.99
CA SER A 320 -28.54 -8.25 11.71
C SER A 320 -29.13 -8.78 13.02
N GLY A 321 -30.13 -9.66 12.92
CA GLY A 321 -30.69 -10.35 14.09
C GLY A 321 -29.71 -11.30 14.79
N THR A 322 -28.59 -11.64 14.17
CA THR A 322 -27.53 -12.50 14.71
C THR A 322 -26.25 -11.74 15.05
N ALA A 323 -26.21 -10.42 14.82
CA ALA A 323 -25.03 -9.61 15.09
C ALA A 323 -24.70 -9.57 16.58
N VAL A 324 -23.41 -9.45 16.90
CA VAL A 324 -22.95 -9.18 18.26
C VAL A 324 -23.53 -7.85 18.75
N LYS A 325 -23.84 -7.77 20.04
CA LYS A 325 -24.47 -6.60 20.66
C LYS A 325 -23.50 -5.92 21.62
N PRO A 326 -23.61 -4.59 21.80
CA PRO A 326 -23.03 -3.92 22.94
C PRO A 326 -23.45 -4.59 24.25
N GLY A 327 -22.48 -4.90 25.12
CA GLY A 327 -22.62 -5.65 26.38
C GLY A 327 -22.39 -7.16 26.27
N ASP A 328 -22.29 -7.74 25.07
CA ASP A 328 -21.94 -9.15 24.94
C ASP A 328 -20.48 -9.40 25.40
N VAL A 329 -20.22 -10.56 25.99
CA VAL A 329 -18.87 -11.01 26.34
C VAL A 329 -18.48 -12.18 25.46
N VAL A 330 -17.33 -12.07 24.80
CA VAL A 330 -16.79 -13.09 23.89
C VAL A 330 -15.46 -13.61 24.42
N ARG A 331 -15.00 -14.76 23.92
CA ARG A 331 -13.71 -15.34 24.30
C ARG A 331 -12.81 -15.47 23.07
N ALA A 332 -11.62 -14.87 23.13
CA ALA A 332 -10.60 -15.01 22.11
C ALA A 332 -9.91 -16.39 22.21
N SER A 333 -9.16 -16.76 21.17
CA SER A 333 -8.44 -18.03 21.04
C SER A 333 -7.36 -18.25 22.10
N ASN A 334 -6.81 -17.19 22.69
CA ASN A 334 -5.90 -17.27 23.84
C ASN A 334 -6.63 -17.42 25.21
N GLY A 335 -7.96 -17.50 25.20
CA GLY A 335 -8.78 -17.67 26.40
C GLY A 335 -9.20 -16.38 27.08
N LYS A 336 -8.66 -15.19 26.71
CA LYS A 336 -9.10 -13.91 27.27
C LYS A 336 -10.55 -13.61 26.90
N THR A 337 -11.29 -13.06 27.84
CA THR A 337 -12.68 -12.63 27.68
C THR A 337 -12.76 -11.14 27.38
N ILE A 338 -13.55 -10.76 26.39
CA ILE A 338 -13.67 -9.37 25.92
C ILE A 338 -15.12 -8.94 26.02
N GLU A 339 -15.38 -7.87 26.77
CA GLU A 339 -16.66 -7.16 26.77
C GLU A 339 -16.75 -6.26 25.54
N ILE A 340 -17.75 -6.49 24.69
CA ILE A 340 -17.99 -5.72 23.48
C ILE A 340 -18.82 -4.49 23.84
N ILE A 341 -18.20 -3.32 23.94
CA ILE A 341 -18.91 -2.07 24.26
C ILE A 341 -19.37 -1.36 23.00
N ASN A 342 -18.61 -1.48 21.92
CA ASN A 342 -18.94 -0.86 20.63
C ASN A 342 -18.62 -1.84 19.50
N THR A 343 -19.62 -2.17 18.68
CA THR A 343 -19.47 -3.12 17.57
C THR A 343 -18.80 -2.50 16.33
N ASP A 344 -18.55 -1.18 16.36
CA ASP A 344 -17.73 -0.40 15.42
C ASP A 344 -16.24 -0.37 15.82
N ALA A 345 -15.88 -1.12 16.86
CA ALA A 345 -14.50 -1.42 17.22
C ALA A 345 -14.20 -2.90 16.92
N GLU A 346 -14.59 -3.35 15.73
CA GLU A 346 -14.54 -4.72 15.23
C GLU A 346 -13.14 -5.14 14.73
N GLY A 347 -12.41 -4.23 14.08
CA GLY A 347 -11.13 -4.57 13.46
C GLY A 347 -10.11 -5.14 14.44
N ARG A 348 -10.08 -4.60 15.66
CA ARG A 348 -9.21 -5.10 16.73
C ARG A 348 -9.63 -6.49 17.25
N LEU A 349 -10.92 -6.82 17.18
CA LEU A 349 -11.44 -8.14 17.58
C LEU A 349 -11.01 -9.20 16.58
N VAL A 350 -11.06 -8.89 15.28
CA VAL A 350 -10.51 -9.75 14.22
C VAL A 350 -9.01 -9.93 14.41
N LEU A 351 -8.27 -8.83 14.55
CA LEU A 351 -6.82 -8.85 14.73
C LEU A 351 -6.37 -9.60 15.99
N ALA A 352 -7.12 -9.53 17.09
CA ALA A 352 -6.82 -10.26 18.32
C ALA A 352 -6.58 -11.76 18.06
N ASP A 353 -7.49 -12.42 17.35
CA ASP A 353 -7.32 -13.84 17.02
C ASP A 353 -6.23 -14.08 15.97
N LEU A 354 -6.00 -13.13 15.04
CA LEU A 354 -4.88 -13.24 14.09
C LEU A 354 -3.52 -13.15 14.78
N LEU A 355 -3.37 -12.26 15.77
CA LEU A 355 -2.15 -12.09 16.56
C LEU A 355 -1.86 -13.34 17.40
N VAL A 356 -2.90 -13.96 17.97
CA VAL A 356 -2.76 -15.26 18.64
C VAL A 356 -2.37 -16.35 17.63
N PHE A 357 -3.03 -16.40 16.47
CA PHE A 357 -2.75 -17.36 15.41
C PHE A 357 -1.29 -17.26 14.92
N ALA A 358 -0.77 -16.04 14.76
CA ALA A 358 0.58 -15.75 14.28
C ALA A 358 1.70 -16.39 15.12
N LYS A 359 1.46 -16.62 16.42
CA LYS A 359 2.44 -17.23 17.34
C LYS A 359 2.95 -18.59 16.85
N ARG A 360 2.13 -19.37 16.14
CA ARG A 360 2.49 -20.72 15.64
C ARG A 360 3.67 -20.71 14.65
N PHE A 361 3.94 -19.58 14.02
CA PHE A 361 5.05 -19.42 13.08
C PHE A 361 6.36 -18.99 13.75
N ASN A 362 6.37 -18.80 15.08
CA ASN A 362 7.54 -18.34 15.85
C ASN A 362 8.24 -17.12 15.22
N PRO A 363 7.54 -15.97 15.13
CA PRO A 363 8.00 -14.82 14.34
C PRO A 363 9.32 -14.22 14.85
N ALA A 364 10.21 -13.83 13.92
CA ALA A 364 11.32 -12.94 14.25
C ALA A 364 10.82 -11.51 14.53
N ILE A 365 9.69 -11.14 13.92
CA ILE A 365 8.89 -9.94 14.17
C ILE A 365 7.50 -10.18 13.53
N ALA A 366 6.45 -9.72 14.19
CA ALA A 366 5.12 -9.62 13.61
C ALA A 366 4.73 -8.15 13.43
N ILE A 367 4.20 -7.80 12.26
CA ILE A 367 3.80 -6.44 11.94
C ILE A 367 2.37 -6.51 11.42
N ASP A 368 1.43 -5.96 12.19
CA ASP A 368 0.05 -5.86 11.74
C ASP A 368 -0.26 -4.46 11.20
N ALA A 369 -1.15 -4.39 10.22
CA ALA A 369 -1.65 -3.14 9.68
C ALA A 369 -3.16 -3.14 9.54
N ALA A 370 -3.77 -2.02 9.91
CA ALA A 370 -5.20 -1.87 9.89
C ALA A 370 -5.64 -0.42 9.74
N THR A 371 -6.75 -0.21 9.03
CA THR A 371 -7.55 1.00 9.09
C THR A 371 -8.33 0.99 10.41
N LEU A 372 -7.62 1.17 11.54
CA LEU A 372 -8.14 0.74 12.83
C LEU A 372 -8.94 1.82 13.55
N THR A 373 -8.50 3.09 13.49
CA THR A 373 -9.15 4.13 14.29
C THR A 373 -9.37 5.42 13.52
N GLY A 374 -10.54 6.04 13.69
CA GLY A 374 -10.74 7.45 13.32
C GLY A 374 -9.85 8.40 14.13
N ALA A 375 -9.43 7.98 15.34
CA ALA A 375 -8.57 8.77 16.21
C ALA A 375 -7.17 9.03 15.61
N ILE A 376 -6.58 8.07 14.87
CA ILE A 376 -5.30 8.31 14.21
C ILE A 376 -5.42 9.33 13.09
N VAL A 377 -6.56 9.35 12.38
CA VAL A 377 -6.85 10.33 11.32
C VAL A 377 -6.88 11.74 11.91
N ILE A 378 -7.50 11.91 13.09
CA ILE A 378 -7.51 13.20 13.79
C ILE A 378 -6.11 13.56 14.31
N GLY A 379 -5.33 12.59 14.79
CA GLY A 379 -4.01 12.83 15.38
C GLY A 379 -2.91 13.15 14.37
N LEU A 380 -2.83 12.41 13.26
CA LEU A 380 -1.73 12.48 12.29
C LEU A 380 -2.17 12.89 10.87
N GLY A 381 -3.48 12.99 10.62
CA GLY A 381 -4.02 13.30 9.30
C GLY A 381 -3.71 12.21 8.28
N ALA A 382 -3.51 12.63 7.02
CA ALA A 382 -3.27 11.72 5.89
C ALA A 382 -1.79 11.59 5.49
N ASN A 383 -0.87 12.11 6.30
CA ASN A 383 0.55 12.20 5.94
C ASN A 383 1.42 11.12 6.57
N ALA A 384 1.02 10.58 7.73
CA ALA A 384 1.83 9.62 8.47
C ALA A 384 0.98 8.47 9.03
N VAL A 385 1.56 7.27 9.02
CA VAL A 385 1.01 6.07 9.67
C VAL A 385 1.20 6.17 11.19
N GLY A 386 0.20 5.77 11.98
CA GLY A 386 0.39 5.60 13.42
C GLY A 386 1.18 4.33 13.71
N VAL A 387 2.32 4.43 14.40
CA VAL A 387 3.17 3.28 14.71
C VAL A 387 3.19 3.02 16.21
N PHE A 388 2.93 1.79 16.61
CA PHE A 388 2.89 1.37 18.01
C PHE A 388 3.71 0.10 18.18
N GLY A 389 4.45 -0.01 19.27
CA GLY A 389 5.20 -1.23 19.60
C GLY A 389 5.91 -1.05 20.94
N LYS A 390 6.11 -2.16 21.66
CA LYS A 390 6.80 -2.15 22.96
C LYS A 390 8.32 -2.25 22.80
N ASP A 391 8.77 -2.97 21.77
CA ASP A 391 10.19 -3.10 21.45
C ASP A 391 10.63 -1.92 20.58
N GLN A 392 11.42 -1.02 21.15
CA GLN A 392 11.89 0.17 20.45
C GLN A 392 12.73 -0.17 19.21
N SER A 393 13.54 -1.24 19.26
CA SER A 393 14.37 -1.63 18.13
C SER A 393 13.53 -2.11 16.94
N ALA A 394 12.44 -2.83 17.22
CA ALA A 394 11.47 -3.25 16.21
C ALA A 394 10.73 -2.04 15.62
N VAL A 395 10.31 -1.08 16.47
CA VAL A 395 9.66 0.16 16.03
C VAL A 395 10.58 0.97 15.13
N ASP A 396 11.84 1.16 15.50
CA ASP A 396 12.82 1.92 14.72
C ASP A 396 13.09 1.27 13.36
N GLU A 397 13.15 -0.06 13.32
CA GLU A 397 13.29 -0.81 12.06
C GLU A 397 12.11 -0.56 11.10
N VAL A 398 10.88 -0.58 11.63
CA VAL A 398 9.66 -0.34 10.85
C VAL A 398 9.54 1.13 10.42
N LEU A 399 9.91 2.09 11.27
CA LEU A 399 9.96 3.50 10.90
C LEU A 399 10.96 3.78 9.79
N ALA A 400 12.14 3.14 9.84
CA ALA A 400 13.14 3.23 8.78
C ALA A 400 12.61 2.63 7.46
N ALA A 401 11.94 1.48 7.52
CA ALA A 401 11.32 0.84 6.36
C ALA A 401 10.22 1.71 5.73
N GLY A 402 9.32 2.28 6.54
CA GLY A 402 8.27 3.18 6.08
C GLY A 402 8.84 4.45 5.45
N SER A 403 9.86 5.06 6.07
CA SER A 403 10.56 6.22 5.50
C SER A 403 11.18 5.90 4.13
N ALA A 404 11.88 4.76 4.04
CA ALA A 404 12.47 4.30 2.78
C ALA A 404 11.39 4.10 1.69
N ALA A 405 10.26 3.49 2.04
CA ALA A 405 9.14 3.22 1.14
C ALA A 405 8.39 4.49 0.66
N GLY A 406 8.60 5.63 1.33
CA GLY A 406 7.76 6.82 1.15
C GLY A 406 6.39 6.69 1.82
N GLU A 407 6.30 5.87 2.86
CA GLU A 407 5.14 5.62 3.72
C GLU A 407 5.53 5.94 5.19
N PRO A 408 5.86 7.21 5.51
CA PRO A 408 6.42 7.55 6.81
C PRO A 408 5.44 7.26 7.95
N GLY A 409 5.96 6.80 9.07
CA GLY A 409 5.21 6.59 10.30
C GLY A 409 5.62 7.56 11.40
N TRP A 410 4.78 7.67 12.44
CA TRP A 410 5.11 8.38 13.67
C TRP A 410 4.85 7.47 14.88
N PRO A 411 5.83 7.27 15.77
CA PRO A 411 5.64 6.44 16.94
C PRO A 411 4.72 7.13 17.96
N LEU A 412 3.76 6.38 18.49
CA LEU A 412 2.84 6.80 19.54
C LEU A 412 3.03 5.93 20.79
N PRO A 413 2.77 6.49 21.99
CA PRO A 413 3.10 5.80 23.23
C PRO A 413 2.15 4.64 23.54
N LEU A 414 2.68 3.63 24.23
CA LEU A 414 1.93 2.54 24.86
C LEU A 414 2.11 2.59 26.39
N TRP A 415 1.78 3.73 27.01
CA TRP A 415 1.92 3.91 28.45
C TRP A 415 0.83 3.16 29.23
N ASP A 416 1.19 2.62 30.40
CA ASP A 416 0.33 1.74 31.19
C ASP A 416 -0.91 2.47 31.74
N GLU A 417 -0.84 3.78 31.96
CA GLU A 417 -1.96 4.60 32.47
C GLU A 417 -3.19 4.57 31.55
N TYR A 418 -2.99 4.35 30.25
CA TYR A 418 -4.09 4.23 29.29
C TYR A 418 -4.82 2.87 29.41
N LYS A 419 -4.22 1.85 30.05
CA LYS A 419 -4.85 0.52 30.22
C LYS A 419 -6.09 0.56 31.08
N GLU A 420 -6.16 1.48 32.05
CA GLU A 420 -7.36 1.68 32.88
C GLU A 420 -8.60 1.99 32.01
N GLN A 421 -8.41 2.60 30.83
CA GLN A 421 -9.53 2.91 29.93
C GLN A 421 -10.14 1.66 29.29
N ILE A 422 -9.39 0.58 29.12
CA ILE A 422 -9.86 -0.67 28.51
C ILE A 422 -10.16 -1.77 29.54
N LYS A 423 -10.13 -1.45 30.83
CA LYS A 423 -10.57 -2.35 31.89
C LYS A 423 -12.08 -2.56 31.84
N SER A 424 -12.50 -3.81 32.06
CA SER A 424 -13.90 -4.22 32.17
C SER A 424 -14.22 -4.64 33.60
N ASP A 425 -15.47 -4.43 34.02
CA ASP A 425 -16.00 -4.90 35.31
C ASP A 425 -16.59 -6.33 35.20
N VAL A 426 -16.76 -6.85 33.99
CA VAL A 426 -17.45 -8.13 33.71
C VAL A 426 -16.59 -9.14 32.93
N ALA A 427 -15.56 -8.69 32.23
CA ALA A 427 -14.62 -9.50 31.45
C ALA A 427 -13.17 -9.11 31.76
N ASP A 428 -12.19 -9.78 31.14
CA ASP A 428 -10.77 -9.44 31.35
C ASP A 428 -10.42 -8.03 30.83
N LEU A 429 -11.07 -7.62 29.74
CA LEU A 429 -10.97 -6.28 29.15
C LEU A 429 -12.21 -5.94 28.33
N LYS A 430 -12.40 -4.67 27.99
CA LYS A 430 -13.41 -4.21 27.03
C LYS A 430 -12.75 -3.77 25.72
N ASN A 431 -13.48 -3.89 24.61
CA ASN A 431 -12.91 -3.65 23.28
C ASN A 431 -12.65 -2.16 22.97
N THR A 432 -13.04 -1.20 23.80
CA THR A 432 -12.78 0.22 23.56
C THR A 432 -12.52 1.02 24.84
N GLY A 433 -11.58 1.96 24.76
CA GLY A 433 -11.30 2.95 25.80
C GLY A 433 -12.13 4.25 25.66
N GLY A 434 -13.00 4.32 24.65
CA GLY A 434 -13.73 5.54 24.30
C GLY A 434 -12.97 6.45 23.32
N ARG A 435 -13.40 7.72 23.23
CA ARG A 435 -12.93 8.65 22.19
C ARG A 435 -11.52 9.20 22.46
N ALA A 436 -11.22 9.51 23.72
CA ALA A 436 -9.92 10.06 24.09
C ALA A 436 -8.85 8.98 23.93
N ALA A 437 -7.70 9.32 23.34
CA ALA A 437 -6.60 8.38 23.10
C ALA A 437 -7.03 7.08 22.38
N GLY A 438 -8.05 7.15 21.50
CA GLY A 438 -8.64 5.97 20.86
C GLY A 438 -7.65 5.10 20.07
N ALA A 439 -6.64 5.72 19.43
CA ALA A 439 -5.58 4.99 18.72
C ALA A 439 -4.65 4.24 19.69
N ILE A 440 -4.26 4.88 20.79
CA ILE A 440 -3.40 4.30 21.83
C ILE A 440 -4.12 3.14 22.53
N THR A 441 -5.38 3.33 22.93
CA THR A 441 -6.16 2.27 23.60
C THR A 441 -6.49 1.11 22.68
N ALA A 442 -6.64 1.33 21.37
CA ALA A 442 -6.75 0.25 20.38
C ALA A 442 -5.46 -0.58 20.30
N ALA A 443 -4.30 0.08 20.23
CA ALA A 443 -3.01 -0.62 20.21
C ALA A 443 -2.73 -1.36 21.53
N LEU A 444 -3.08 -0.79 22.68
CA LEU A 444 -3.00 -1.48 23.97
C LEU A 444 -3.93 -2.69 24.04
N PHE A 445 -5.13 -2.60 23.47
CA PHE A 445 -6.01 -3.77 23.33
C PHE A 445 -5.33 -4.88 22.50
N LEU A 446 -4.72 -4.55 21.36
CA LEU A 446 -4.02 -5.54 20.52
C LEU A 446 -2.82 -6.17 21.24
N GLN A 447 -2.09 -5.39 22.04
CA GLN A 447 -0.94 -5.87 22.82
C GLN A 447 -1.30 -7.02 23.77
N GLU A 448 -2.54 -7.08 24.27
CA GLU A 448 -3.01 -8.17 25.14
C GLU A 448 -3.12 -9.54 24.43
N PHE A 449 -3.02 -9.56 23.11
CA PHE A 449 -3.08 -10.77 22.27
C PHE A 449 -1.74 -11.15 21.65
N VAL A 450 -0.68 -10.40 21.98
CA VAL A 450 0.68 -10.66 21.56
C VAL A 450 1.43 -11.34 22.70
N ASP A 451 1.94 -12.55 22.44
CA ASP A 451 2.69 -13.32 23.44
C ASP A 451 3.86 -14.08 22.81
N GLY A 452 5.08 -13.79 23.26
CA GLY A 452 6.29 -14.52 22.91
C GLY A 452 6.99 -14.09 21.61
N TYR A 453 6.68 -12.93 21.02
CA TYR A 453 7.37 -12.41 19.82
C TYR A 453 7.39 -10.87 19.75
N PRO A 454 8.39 -10.24 19.08
CA PRO A 454 8.41 -8.80 18.83
C PRO A 454 7.26 -8.37 17.91
N TRP A 455 6.59 -7.26 18.24
CA TRP A 455 5.39 -6.81 17.56
C TRP A 455 5.36 -5.30 17.32
N VAL A 456 4.88 -4.91 16.14
CA VAL A 456 4.60 -3.52 15.76
C VAL A 456 3.23 -3.44 15.08
N HIS A 457 2.41 -2.49 15.50
CA HIS A 457 1.12 -2.17 14.87
C HIS A 457 1.22 -0.89 14.04
N LEU A 458 0.64 -0.95 12.84
CA LEU A 458 0.48 0.15 11.89
C LEU A 458 -1.00 0.53 11.77
N ASP A 459 -1.39 1.65 12.39
CA ASP A 459 -2.71 2.24 12.12
C ASP A 459 -2.63 3.10 10.85
N VAL A 460 -3.11 2.52 9.75
CA VAL A 460 -3.07 3.09 8.40
C VAL A 460 -4.37 3.81 8.02
N ALA A 461 -5.30 4.04 8.96
CA ALA A 461 -6.61 4.62 8.66
C ALA A 461 -6.52 5.97 7.93
N GLY A 462 -5.52 6.80 8.25
CA GLY A 462 -5.31 8.09 7.60
C GLY A 462 -4.62 8.01 6.22
N THR A 463 -3.88 6.94 5.95
CA THR A 463 -2.95 6.86 4.81
C THR A 463 -3.30 5.79 3.79
N ALA A 464 -4.22 4.88 4.09
CA ALA A 464 -4.63 3.77 3.23
C ALA A 464 -5.41 4.22 1.98
N TYR A 465 -6.12 5.34 2.08
CA TYR A 465 -6.86 5.96 0.97
C TYR A 465 -6.87 7.48 1.09
N SER A 466 -7.15 8.15 -0.02
CA SER A 466 -7.34 9.60 -0.07
C SER A 466 -8.72 9.94 -0.62
N GLN A 467 -9.44 10.81 0.09
CA GLN A 467 -10.74 11.33 -0.36
C GLN A 467 -10.60 12.45 -1.42
N VAL A 468 -9.37 12.94 -1.66
CA VAL A 468 -9.04 14.01 -2.60
C VAL A 468 -7.97 13.56 -3.60
N ASP A 469 -7.82 14.29 -4.70
CA ASP A 469 -6.70 14.10 -5.64
C ASP A 469 -5.50 14.90 -5.16
N LEU A 470 -4.38 14.22 -4.87
CA LEU A 470 -3.16 14.85 -4.36
C LEU A 470 -2.18 15.27 -5.48
N GLY A 471 -2.61 15.21 -6.74
CA GLY A 471 -1.78 15.53 -7.92
C GLY A 471 -0.86 14.38 -8.37
N TRP A 472 -0.22 13.69 -7.44
CA TRP A 472 0.66 12.54 -7.74
C TRP A 472 0.08 11.20 -7.23
N ILE A 473 -0.92 11.25 -6.35
CA ILE A 473 -1.77 10.11 -5.97
C ILE A 473 -3.21 10.45 -6.35
N PRO A 474 -3.88 9.64 -7.20
CA PRO A 474 -5.29 9.80 -7.49
C PRO A 474 -6.17 9.58 -6.24
N LYS A 475 -7.36 10.18 -6.22
CA LYS A 475 -8.39 9.88 -5.22
C LYS A 475 -8.68 8.37 -5.16
N GLY A 476 -8.85 7.83 -3.96
CA GLY A 476 -9.05 6.40 -3.71
C GLY A 476 -7.88 5.76 -2.97
N PRO A 477 -7.63 4.45 -3.14
CA PRO A 477 -6.65 3.71 -2.36
C PRO A 477 -5.21 4.11 -2.73
N THR A 478 -4.35 4.21 -1.73
CA THR A 478 -2.94 4.59 -1.90
C THR A 478 -2.03 3.39 -2.13
N GLY A 479 -2.46 2.20 -1.67
CA GLY A 479 -1.64 0.98 -1.65
C GLY A 479 -0.77 0.84 -0.40
N THR A 480 -0.82 1.79 0.54
CA THR A 480 -0.20 1.65 1.87
C THR A 480 -0.84 0.49 2.63
N PRO A 481 -0.08 -0.39 3.32
CA PRO A 481 1.35 -0.32 3.63
C PRO A 481 2.25 -1.27 2.81
N VAL A 482 1.94 -1.55 1.53
CA VAL A 482 2.74 -2.50 0.72
C VAL A 482 4.23 -2.14 0.73
N GLY A 483 4.58 -0.86 0.59
CA GLY A 483 5.97 -0.43 0.55
C GLY A 483 6.69 -0.72 1.85
N THR A 484 6.10 -0.35 2.99
CA THR A 484 6.65 -0.57 4.34
C THR A 484 6.93 -2.06 4.58
N PHE A 485 5.97 -2.92 4.23
CA PHE A 485 6.11 -4.37 4.36
C PHE A 485 7.20 -4.98 3.46
N VAL A 486 7.40 -4.47 2.24
CA VAL A 486 8.49 -4.95 1.39
C VAL A 486 9.84 -4.45 1.89
N GLU A 487 9.94 -3.19 2.31
CA GLU A 487 11.19 -2.60 2.76
C GLU A 487 11.71 -3.23 4.06
N ILE A 488 10.83 -3.61 4.99
CA ILE A 488 11.27 -4.32 6.21
C ILE A 488 11.88 -5.68 5.87
N VAL A 489 11.29 -6.42 4.93
CA VAL A 489 11.83 -7.71 4.47
C VAL A 489 13.16 -7.51 3.73
N ARG A 490 13.27 -6.49 2.88
CA ARG A 490 14.53 -6.12 2.20
C ARG A 490 15.63 -5.74 3.18
N ALA A 491 15.30 -4.98 4.24
CA ALA A 491 16.26 -4.61 5.27
C ALA A 491 16.80 -5.84 6.00
N ARG A 492 15.92 -6.80 6.33
CA ARG A 492 16.32 -8.07 6.96
C ARG A 492 17.07 -9.03 6.03
N ALA A 493 16.82 -8.97 4.72
CA ALA A 493 17.55 -9.76 3.72
C ALA A 493 19.03 -9.36 3.58
N ARG A 494 19.41 -8.16 4.05
CA ARG A 494 20.78 -7.64 4.00
C ARG A 494 21.58 -7.91 5.28
N ARG A 495 20.96 -8.51 6.29
CA ARG A 495 21.58 -8.78 7.61
C ARG A 495 22.42 -10.04 7.62
#